data_AF-A0A2P1ECH8-F1
#
_entry.id   AF-A0A2P1ECH8-F1
#
_cell.length_a   1.000
_cell.length_b   1.000
_cell.length_c   1.000
_cell.angle_alpha   90.00
_cell.angle_beta   90.00
_cell.angle_gamma   90.00
#
_symmetry.space_group_name_H-M   'P 1'
#
loop_
_entity.id
_entity.type
_entity.pdbx_description
1 polymer ?
#
loop_
_entity_poly.entity_id
_entity_poly.type
_entity_poly.pdbx_seq_one_letter_code
_entity_poly.pdbx_strand_id
1 'polypeptide(L)'
;FAEDPYLSGAMGVEITHAIQEHDIIAMGKHYAVNDQEHDRFRTNVELDEQTLREMYLLPFEMLVKDGDIASLMSAYNRVRGDYATESRYLLNDVLRGDWG
;
A
#
# COMPACT_ATOMS: atom_id res chain seq x y z
N PHE A 1 -0.21 -2.01 10.54
CA PHE A 1 -0.61 -1.98 11.96
C PHE A 1 -0.09 -3.21 12.69
N ALA A 2 -0.26 -4.38 12.10
CA ALA A 2 0.21 -5.67 12.58
C ALA A 2 1.03 -6.38 11.49
N GLU A 3 1.66 -7.49 11.86
CA GLU A 3 2.29 -8.42 10.92
C GLU A 3 1.29 -9.21 10.07
N ASP A 4 0.05 -9.35 10.56
CA ASP A 4 -1.05 -9.94 9.80
C ASP A 4 -1.65 -8.90 8.82
N PRO A 5 -1.71 -9.23 7.52
CA PRO A 5 -2.16 -8.29 6.51
C PRO A 5 -3.66 -8.00 6.61
N TYR A 6 -4.48 -9.00 6.94
CA TYR A 6 -5.92 -8.82 7.06
C TYR A 6 -6.28 -7.90 8.23
N LEU A 7 -5.66 -8.09 9.39
CA LEU A 7 -5.82 -7.23 10.56
C LEU A 7 -5.39 -5.78 10.24
N SER A 8 -4.27 -5.62 9.53
CA SER A 8 -3.83 -4.29 9.09
C SER A 8 -4.82 -3.63 8.13
N GLY A 9 -5.36 -4.37 7.18
CA GLY A 9 -6.37 -3.87 6.25
C GLY A 9 -7.67 -3.50 6.95
N ALA A 10 -8.22 -4.40 7.78
CA ALA A 10 -9.46 -4.16 8.53
C ALA A 10 -9.38 -2.93 9.44
N MET A 11 -8.28 -2.74 10.16
CA MET A 11 -8.06 -1.53 10.95
C MET A 11 -7.96 -0.28 10.07
N GLY A 12 -7.27 -0.39 8.93
CA GLY A 12 -7.09 0.71 8.00
C GLY A 12 -8.40 1.16 7.33
N VAL A 13 -9.29 0.23 6.98
CA VAL A 13 -10.61 0.51 6.41
C VAL A 13 -11.45 1.34 7.37
N GLU A 14 -11.56 0.92 8.63
CA GLU A 14 -12.34 1.65 9.64
C GLU A 14 -11.77 3.04 9.91
N ILE A 15 -10.44 3.19 9.95
CA ILE A 15 -9.80 4.51 10.06
C ILE A 15 -10.09 5.38 8.84
N THR A 16 -10.10 4.80 7.64
CA THR A 16 -10.39 5.52 6.39
C THR A 16 -11.81 6.05 6.42
N HIS A 17 -12.80 5.21 6.75
CA HIS A 17 -14.19 5.64 6.90
C HIS A 17 -14.33 6.75 7.94
N ALA A 18 -13.75 6.58 9.13
CA ALA A 18 -13.86 7.57 10.21
C ALA A 18 -13.27 8.93 9.82
N ILE A 19 -12.16 8.97 9.07
CA ILE A 19 -11.58 10.23 8.59
C ILE A 19 -12.47 10.84 7.49
N GLN A 20 -12.91 10.03 6.53
CA GLN A 20 -13.64 10.51 5.36
C GLN A 20 -15.09 10.89 5.65
N GLU A 21 -15.71 10.35 6.71
CA GLU A 21 -17.04 10.78 7.19
C GLU A 21 -17.09 12.28 7.55
N HIS A 22 -15.92 12.87 7.84
CA HIS A 22 -15.78 14.29 8.15
C HIS A 22 -15.38 15.16 6.94
N ASP A 23 -15.54 14.65 5.70
CA ASP A 23 -15.12 15.33 4.46
C ASP A 23 -13.61 15.64 4.41
N ILE A 24 -12.79 14.81 5.08
CA ILE A 24 -11.33 14.91 5.10
C ILE A 24 -10.73 13.75 4.29
N ILE A 25 -9.71 14.04 3.47
CA ILE A 25 -9.00 13.02 2.70
C ILE A 25 -8.16 12.15 3.64
N ALA A 26 -8.48 10.85 3.70
CA ALA A 26 -7.59 9.85 4.26
C ALA A 26 -6.48 9.50 3.26
N MET A 27 -5.27 9.21 3.77
CA MET A 27 -4.12 8.85 2.95
C MET A 27 -3.40 7.61 3.51
N GLY A 28 -3.48 6.50 2.78
CA GLY A 28 -2.80 5.25 3.16
C GLY A 28 -1.31 5.30 2.82
N LYS A 29 -0.46 4.75 3.69
CA LYS A 29 1.00 4.79 3.52
C LYS A 29 1.72 3.61 4.19
N HIS A 30 2.92 3.23 3.76
CA HIS A 30 3.63 3.68 2.55
C HIS A 30 3.51 2.60 1.47
N TYR A 31 2.99 2.95 0.29
CA TYR A 31 2.72 2.01 -0.81
C TYR A 31 3.97 1.83 -1.70
N ALA A 32 4.73 0.74 -1.65
CA ALA A 32 4.57 -0.46 -0.81
C ALA A 32 5.93 -0.99 -0.33
N VAL A 33 5.90 -1.98 0.57
CA VAL A 33 7.07 -2.76 1.03
C VAL A 33 8.16 -1.90 1.72
N ASN A 34 7.75 -0.96 2.56
CA ASN A 34 8.65 -0.05 3.28
C ASN A 34 8.76 -0.40 4.78
N ASP A 35 9.25 -1.60 5.07
CA ASP A 35 9.28 -2.15 6.43
C ASP A 35 10.64 -1.97 7.13
N GLN A 36 11.64 -1.45 6.41
CA GLN A 36 12.99 -1.22 6.93
C GLN A 36 13.37 0.26 6.80
N GLU A 37 13.70 0.90 7.93
CA GLU A 37 14.13 2.29 7.94
C GLU A 37 15.59 2.49 7.49
N HIS A 38 16.45 1.50 7.76
CA HIS A 38 17.84 1.57 7.34
C HIS A 38 17.93 1.56 5.81
N ASP A 39 18.56 2.60 5.26
CA ASP A 39 18.76 2.81 3.82
C ASP A 39 17.47 2.79 2.98
N ARG A 40 16.32 3.17 3.58
CA ARG A 40 15.00 3.14 2.92
C ARG A 40 14.90 3.93 1.61
N PHE A 41 15.83 4.82 1.33
CA PHE A 41 15.90 5.58 0.08
C PHE A 41 16.64 4.85 -1.05
N ARG A 42 17.30 3.73 -0.77
CA ARG A 42 18.13 3.01 -1.76
C ARG A 42 17.89 1.51 -1.74
N THR A 43 17.40 0.94 -0.64
CA THR A 43 17.08 -0.49 -0.54
C THR A 43 16.18 -0.93 -1.70
N ASN A 44 16.53 -2.06 -2.30
CA ASN A 44 15.71 -2.76 -3.28
C ASN A 44 15.22 -4.07 -2.65
N VAL A 45 13.91 -4.24 -2.55
CA VAL A 45 13.31 -5.44 -2.00
C VAL A 45 12.91 -6.37 -3.14
N GLU A 46 13.50 -7.55 -3.15
CA GLU A 46 13.17 -8.64 -4.07
C GLU A 46 12.27 -9.65 -3.35
N LEU A 47 11.12 -9.94 -3.94
CA LEU A 47 10.12 -10.86 -3.40
C LEU A 47 9.27 -11.42 -4.55
N ASP A 48 8.70 -12.61 -4.38
CA ASP A 48 7.82 -13.22 -5.37
C ASP A 48 6.43 -12.57 -5.40
N GLU A 49 5.63 -12.91 -6.42
CA GLU A 49 4.32 -12.30 -6.66
C GLU A 49 3.30 -12.64 -5.59
N GLN A 50 3.32 -13.87 -5.12
CA GLN A 50 2.40 -14.31 -4.09
C GLN A 50 2.65 -13.55 -2.79
N THR A 51 3.90 -13.48 -2.35
CA THR A 51 4.26 -12.73 -1.14
C THR A 51 3.90 -11.25 -1.27
N LEU A 52 4.17 -10.62 -2.43
CA LEU A 52 3.80 -9.23 -2.67
C LEU A 52 2.28 -9.02 -2.54
N ARG A 53 1.47 -9.85 -3.21
CA ARG A 53 0.01 -9.71 -3.24
C ARG A 53 -0.64 -10.05 -1.91
N GLU A 54 -0.31 -11.19 -1.33
CA GLU A 54 -1.00 -11.73 -0.15
C GLU A 54 -0.57 -11.04 1.15
N MET A 55 0.68 -10.58 1.26
CA MET A 55 1.19 -9.96 2.48
C MET A 55 1.23 -8.43 2.41
N TYR A 56 1.92 -7.88 1.41
CA TYR A 56 2.24 -6.45 1.41
C TYR A 56 1.16 -5.57 0.79
N LEU A 57 0.47 -6.08 -0.22
CA LEU A 57 -0.51 -5.33 -0.98
C LEU A 57 -1.94 -5.52 -0.47
N LEU A 58 -2.26 -6.67 0.13
CA LEU A 58 -3.61 -6.95 0.65
C LEU A 58 -4.17 -5.83 1.56
N PRO A 59 -3.43 -5.24 2.52
CA PRO A 59 -3.96 -4.15 3.31
C PRO A 59 -4.37 -2.95 2.46
N PHE A 60 -3.58 -2.59 1.44
CA PHE A 60 -3.88 -1.46 0.55
C PHE A 60 -5.02 -1.78 -0.42
N GLU A 61 -5.14 -3.03 -0.88
CA GLU A 61 -6.27 -3.49 -1.66
C GLU A 61 -7.58 -3.31 -0.88
N MET A 62 -7.60 -3.68 0.40
CA MET A 62 -8.75 -3.47 1.28
C MET A 62 -9.05 -1.97 1.47
N LEU A 63 -8.02 -1.12 1.64
CA LEU A 63 -8.24 0.34 1.72
C LEU A 63 -8.93 0.89 0.46
N VAL A 64 -8.56 0.39 -0.72
CA VAL A 64 -9.14 0.83 -2.01
C VAL A 64 -10.56 0.28 -2.19
N LYS A 65 -10.75 -1.04 -2.01
CA LYS A 65 -12.00 -1.72 -2.35
C LYS A 65 -13.08 -1.64 -1.26
N ASP A 66 -12.67 -1.65 0.00
CA ASP A 66 -13.58 -1.72 1.14
C ASP A 66 -13.64 -0.40 1.90
N GLY A 67 -12.58 0.42 1.83
CA GLY A 67 -12.45 1.69 2.55
C GLY A 67 -12.72 2.95 1.70
N ASP A 68 -12.88 2.80 0.38
CA ASP A 68 -13.00 3.91 -0.58
C ASP A 68 -11.92 5.01 -0.35
N ILE A 69 -10.67 4.59 -0.12
CA ILE A 69 -9.61 5.53 0.26
C ILE A 69 -9.35 6.57 -0.83
N ALA A 70 -9.37 7.84 -0.45
CA ALA A 70 -9.22 8.95 -1.38
C ALA A 70 -7.77 9.16 -1.87
N SER A 71 -6.76 8.68 -1.14
CA SER A 71 -5.36 8.87 -1.49
C SER A 71 -4.44 7.77 -0.97
N LEU A 72 -3.35 7.52 -1.71
CA LEU A 72 -2.21 6.72 -1.24
C LEU A 72 -0.91 7.52 -1.37
N MET A 73 0.02 7.28 -0.45
CA MET A 73 1.39 7.80 -0.48
C MET A 73 2.35 6.67 -0.80
N SER A 74 3.14 6.82 -1.85
CA SER A 74 4.14 5.83 -2.23
C SER A 74 5.31 5.75 -1.25
N ALA A 75 5.97 4.60 -1.21
CA ALA A 75 7.19 4.36 -0.47
C ALA A 75 8.43 4.96 -1.15
N TYR A 76 9.52 5.05 -0.38
CA TYR A 76 10.82 5.53 -0.87
C TYR A 76 11.67 4.44 -1.53
N ASN A 77 11.53 3.18 -1.11
CA ASN A 77 12.39 2.09 -1.55
C ASN A 77 12.06 1.63 -2.97
N ARG A 78 12.92 0.74 -3.48
CA ARG A 78 12.69 -0.01 -4.70
C ARG A 78 11.99 -1.34 -4.40
N VAL A 79 11.13 -1.77 -5.31
CA VAL A 79 10.45 -3.07 -5.29
C VAL A 79 10.71 -3.72 -6.64
N ARG A 80 11.46 -4.83 -6.65
CA ARG A 80 11.91 -5.51 -7.88
C ARG A 80 12.61 -4.61 -8.90
N GLY A 81 13.48 -3.73 -8.39
CA GLY A 81 14.34 -2.87 -9.20
C GLY A 81 13.83 -1.44 -9.41
N ASP A 82 12.52 -1.21 -9.42
CA ASP A 82 11.93 0.12 -9.67
C ASP A 82 11.57 0.82 -8.35
N TYR A 83 11.74 2.15 -8.29
CA TYR A 83 11.26 2.93 -7.14
C TYR A 83 9.74 2.86 -7.05
N ALA A 84 9.19 2.71 -5.84
CA ALA A 84 7.74 2.62 -5.65
C ALA A 84 7.00 3.87 -6.18
N THR A 85 7.64 5.04 -6.19
CA THR A 85 7.12 6.30 -6.77
C THR A 85 7.03 6.30 -8.29
N GLU A 86 7.71 5.41 -9.01
CA GLU A 86 7.74 5.36 -10.48
C GLU A 86 7.41 3.97 -11.06
N SER A 87 7.15 2.98 -10.21
CA SER A 87 6.79 1.64 -10.61
C SER A 87 5.47 1.63 -11.37
N ARG A 88 5.53 1.39 -12.68
CA ARG A 88 4.32 1.22 -13.52
C ARG A 88 3.47 0.08 -13.01
N TYR A 89 4.11 -1.02 -12.61
CA TYR A 89 3.45 -2.20 -12.08
C TYR A 89 2.59 -1.86 -10.86
N LEU A 90 3.19 -1.28 -9.83
CA LEU A 90 2.46 -0.93 -8.60
C LEU A 90 1.42 0.15 -8.87
N LEU A 91 1.81 1.26 -9.51
CA LEU A 91 0.96 2.45 -9.57
C LEU A 91 -0.15 2.37 -10.60
N ASN A 92 0.00 1.58 -11.67
CA ASN A 92 -1.00 1.50 -12.74
C ASN A 92 -1.58 0.09 -12.86
N ASP A 93 -0.73 -0.91 -13.07
CA ASP A 93 -1.24 -2.25 -13.37
C ASP A 93 -1.99 -2.82 -12.16
N VAL A 94 -1.41 -2.74 -10.95
CA VAL A 94 -2.06 -3.17 -9.70
C VAL A 94 -3.07 -2.15 -9.21
N LEU A 95 -2.60 -0.96 -8.80
CA LEU A 95 -3.45 -0.01 -8.08
C LEU A 95 -4.67 0.44 -8.88
N ARG A 96 -4.51 0.75 -10.17
CA ARG A 96 -5.60 1.27 -11.02
C ARG A 96 -6.24 0.21 -11.91
N GLY A 97 -5.46 -0.79 -12.31
CA GLY A 97 -5.91 -1.86 -13.21
C GLY A 97 -6.68 -2.94 -12.47
N ASP A 98 -6.06 -3.53 -11.45
CA ASP A 98 -6.64 -4.66 -10.73
C ASP A 98 -7.66 -4.24 -9.66
N TRP A 99 -7.50 -3.04 -9.07
CA TRP A 99 -8.31 -2.63 -7.92
C TRP A 99 -9.38 -1.58 -8.23
N GLY A 100 -9.19 -0.76 -9.27
CA GLY A 100 -10.10 0.32 -9.67
C GLY A 100 -9.61 1.71 -9.30
#